data_AF-A0A1B8AUM9-F1
#
_entry.id   AF-A0A1B8AUM9-F1
#
_cell.length_a   1.000
_cell.length_b   1.000
_cell.length_c   1.000
_cell.angle_alpha   90.00
_cell.angle_beta   90.00
_cell.angle_gamma   90.00
#
_symmetry.space_group_name_H-M   'P 1'
#
loop_
_entity.id
_entity.type
_entity.pdbx_description
1 polymer ?
#
loop_
_entity_poly.entity_id
_entity_poly.type
_entity_poly.pdbx_seq_one_letter_code
_entity_poly.pdbx_strand_id
1 'polypeptide(L)'
;MLTNDQWELCIGTSRHGITLRDKERKWVEGVSNNEQVDLSLQGVHEDLNNLTLKDAVFRLLTHDYTTKYVHFASTKHDEEKLEKAPGDTAKGYLNLEQIHNSVHDFIGGGTDRAGMGHMGSVPVAAFDPIFWLHHCNIDRLLHLWQCSNPGNWFHQKPGQVVSDSPQKDLVPFHASTEPDDFFNSNKVRHVDALNYTYDYMEQITDEFGDMIPAKSHIYINNLYGPPAPAFQHSEESKDPLINIVYNRYCLDGKSYTLLFFLGEVDRETPYNQQKSLVGSIFTFSTTLKEDTVTCKNCYEQKRANVLSRAQIPLTRAVPIEHRETSAKAMSYFQENLKWTAINETGRVIAREKLTDLKITLFIGVNQLQGSLGRESLFKFDDYKEQEFNWESAYSG
;
A
#
# COMPACT_ATOMS: atom_id res chain seq x y z
N MET A 1 14.43 33.35 -14.34
CA MET A 1 13.53 32.36 -14.97
C MET A 1 12.59 31.91 -13.87
N LEU A 2 11.30 32.19 -13.99
CA LEU A 2 10.31 31.63 -13.06
C LEU A 2 10.25 30.13 -13.32
N THR A 3 10.45 29.33 -12.29
CA THR A 3 10.35 27.88 -12.37
C THR A 3 8.88 27.50 -12.59
N ASN A 4 8.65 26.52 -13.47
CA ASN A 4 7.31 25.97 -13.74
C ASN A 4 6.93 24.85 -12.76
N ASP A 5 7.72 24.64 -11.72
CA ASP A 5 7.41 23.66 -10.69
C ASP A 5 6.42 24.27 -9.70
N GLN A 6 5.22 23.71 -9.61
CA GLN A 6 4.17 24.21 -8.72
C GLN A 6 4.62 24.27 -7.26
N TRP A 7 5.52 23.37 -6.85
CA TRP A 7 5.96 23.29 -5.45
C TRP A 7 6.80 24.51 -5.05
N GLU A 8 7.54 25.10 -6.00
CA GLU A 8 8.36 26.29 -5.74
C GLU A 8 7.52 27.57 -5.61
N LEU A 9 6.26 27.53 -6.04
CA LEU A 9 5.32 28.65 -5.93
C LEU A 9 4.54 28.63 -4.61
N CYS A 10 4.48 27.49 -3.92
CA CYS A 10 3.71 27.35 -2.69
C CYS A 10 4.41 28.04 -1.50
N ILE A 11 3.65 28.88 -0.79
CA ILE A 11 3.97 29.42 0.53
C ILE A 11 3.40 28.48 1.61
N GLY A 12 2.18 27.95 1.40
CA GLY A 12 1.51 27.01 2.28
C GLY A 12 1.31 25.63 1.66
N THR A 13 1.30 24.59 2.50
CA THR A 13 0.99 23.24 2.04
C THR A 13 -0.47 23.08 1.65
N SER A 14 -0.74 22.20 0.68
CA SER A 14 -2.08 21.94 0.15
C SER A 14 -2.42 20.45 0.13
N ARG A 15 -3.72 20.15 0.21
CA ARG A 15 -4.34 18.83 0.07
C ARG A 15 -5.53 18.96 -0.88
N HIS A 16 -5.50 18.23 -2.01
CA HIS A 16 -6.52 18.32 -3.08
C HIS A 16 -6.82 19.77 -3.51
N GLY A 17 -5.81 20.63 -3.52
CA GLY A 17 -5.98 22.09 -3.66
C GLY A 17 -5.25 22.71 -4.83
N ILE A 18 -4.14 22.09 -5.29
CA ILE A 18 -3.30 22.65 -6.35
C ILE A 18 -3.84 22.20 -7.71
N THR A 19 -4.18 23.17 -8.55
CA THR A 19 -4.47 22.92 -9.96
C THR A 19 -3.78 23.97 -10.84
N LEU A 20 -3.05 23.51 -11.84
CA LEU A 20 -2.38 24.31 -12.85
C LEU A 20 -3.38 25.01 -13.79
N ARG A 21 -4.66 24.62 -13.73
CA ARG A 21 -5.77 25.25 -14.48
C ARG A 21 -6.25 26.54 -13.84
N ASP A 22 -6.03 26.71 -12.53
CA ASP A 22 -6.36 27.94 -11.82
C ASP A 22 -5.35 29.04 -12.20
N LYS A 23 -5.82 30.00 -13.00
CA LYS A 23 -5.02 31.15 -13.43
C LYS A 23 -4.73 32.12 -12.30
N GLU A 24 -5.59 32.19 -11.29
CA GLU A 24 -5.40 33.05 -10.11
C GLU A 24 -4.40 32.45 -9.12
N ARG A 25 -4.17 31.13 -9.21
CA ARG A 25 -3.23 30.36 -8.38
C ARG A 25 -3.46 30.59 -6.89
N LYS A 26 -4.72 30.59 -6.45
CA LYS A 26 -5.07 30.80 -5.03
C LYS A 26 -4.43 29.77 -4.09
N TRP A 27 -4.09 28.61 -4.64
CA TRP A 27 -3.38 27.54 -3.95
C TRP A 27 -1.94 27.87 -3.51
N VAL A 28 -1.37 28.99 -3.97
CA VAL A 28 -0.04 29.47 -3.50
C VAL A 28 0.01 29.61 -1.99
N GLU A 29 -1.06 30.13 -1.37
CA GLU A 29 -1.13 30.32 0.09
C GLU A 29 -1.41 29.02 0.87
N GLY A 30 -1.60 27.89 0.18
CA GLY A 30 -2.03 26.62 0.76
C GLY A 30 -3.54 26.47 0.80
N VAL A 31 -4.05 25.34 0.30
CA VAL A 31 -5.48 24.98 0.31
C VAL A 31 -5.61 23.56 0.81
N SER A 32 -6.31 23.36 1.93
CA SER A 32 -6.60 22.03 2.48
C SER A 32 -8.08 21.70 2.31
N ASN A 33 -8.39 20.83 1.35
CA ASN A 33 -9.75 20.35 1.14
C ASN A 33 -9.98 19.04 1.92
N ASN A 34 -10.36 19.18 3.19
CA ASN A 34 -10.53 18.04 4.09
C ASN A 34 -11.67 17.10 3.65
N GLU A 35 -12.73 17.62 3.03
CA GLU A 35 -13.83 16.79 2.52
C GLU A 35 -13.34 15.84 1.41
N GLN A 36 -12.47 16.31 0.52
CA GLN A 36 -11.89 15.46 -0.53
C GLN A 36 -10.88 14.45 0.02
N VAL A 37 -10.14 14.81 1.07
CA VAL A 37 -9.28 13.87 1.80
C VAL A 37 -10.13 12.76 2.41
N ASP A 38 -11.21 13.12 3.12
CA ASP A 38 -12.11 12.17 3.75
C ASP A 38 -12.76 11.25 2.71
N LEU A 39 -13.26 11.81 1.60
CA LEU A 39 -13.82 11.03 0.49
C LEU A 39 -12.80 10.09 -0.15
N SER A 40 -11.53 10.51 -0.28
CA SER A 40 -10.47 9.67 -0.85
C SER A 40 -10.07 8.53 0.10
N LEU A 41 -10.01 8.80 1.41
CA LEU A 41 -9.73 7.79 2.43
C LEU A 41 -10.90 6.82 2.61
N GLN A 42 -12.13 7.33 2.63
CA GLN A 42 -13.36 6.55 2.66
C GLN A 42 -13.63 5.84 1.35
N GLY A 43 -13.05 6.26 0.22
CA GLY A 43 -13.28 5.67 -1.09
C GLY A 43 -14.64 6.03 -1.69
N VAL A 44 -14.68 6.03 -3.01
CA VAL A 44 -15.81 6.50 -3.82
C VAL A 44 -16.75 5.39 -4.29
N HIS A 45 -16.47 4.14 -3.91
CA HIS A 45 -17.26 3.00 -4.36
C HIS A 45 -18.65 3.01 -3.73
N GLU A 46 -19.69 2.77 -4.54
CA GLU A 46 -21.10 2.96 -4.19
C GLU A 46 -21.51 2.26 -2.88
N ASP A 47 -21.06 1.01 -2.68
CA ASP A 47 -21.41 0.21 -1.50
C ASP A 47 -20.25 -0.14 -0.55
N LEU A 48 -19.00 0.21 -0.92
CA LEU A 48 -17.83 -0.43 -0.33
C LEU A 48 -16.92 0.47 0.47
N ASN A 49 -17.11 1.79 0.50
CA ASN A 49 -16.36 2.72 1.36
C ASN A 49 -14.88 2.30 1.66
N ASN A 50 -14.05 2.18 0.60
CA ASN A 50 -12.62 1.80 0.64
C ASN A 50 -12.31 0.58 1.52
N LEU A 51 -13.25 -0.37 1.60
CA LEU A 51 -13.09 -1.60 2.37
C LEU A 51 -11.81 -2.34 1.99
N THR A 52 -11.28 -2.14 0.78
CA THR A 52 -10.00 -2.65 0.29
C THR A 52 -8.79 -2.15 1.08
N LEU A 53 -8.70 -0.86 1.44
CA LEU A 53 -7.60 -0.34 2.27
C LEU A 53 -7.64 -0.97 3.67
N LYS A 54 -8.83 -1.01 4.27
CA LYS A 54 -9.03 -1.62 5.59
C LYS A 54 -8.75 -3.13 5.57
N ASP A 55 -9.16 -3.83 4.51
CA ASP A 55 -8.91 -5.26 4.32
C ASP A 55 -7.42 -5.54 4.08
N ALA A 56 -6.72 -4.66 3.36
CA ALA A 56 -5.26 -4.74 3.19
C ALA A 56 -4.54 -4.60 4.54
N VAL A 57 -4.90 -3.63 5.39
CA VAL A 57 -4.32 -3.51 6.74
C VAL A 57 -4.64 -4.74 7.58
N PHE A 58 -5.89 -5.21 7.54
CA PHE A 58 -6.31 -6.41 8.26
C PHE A 58 -5.47 -7.63 7.88
N ARG A 59 -5.36 -7.93 6.59
CA ARG A 59 -4.58 -9.06 6.07
C ARG A 59 -3.11 -8.93 6.40
N LEU A 60 -2.52 -7.75 6.20
CA LEU A 60 -1.10 -7.50 6.48
C LEU A 60 -0.74 -7.82 7.95
N LEU A 61 -1.66 -7.56 8.88
CA LEU A 61 -1.51 -7.84 10.31
C LEU A 61 -2.05 -9.22 10.73
N THR A 62 -2.79 -9.93 9.88
CA THR A 62 -3.35 -11.23 10.22
C THR A 62 -2.24 -12.27 10.31
N HIS A 63 -2.32 -13.14 11.31
CA HIS A 63 -1.38 -14.23 11.52
C HIS A 63 -1.20 -15.05 10.23
N ASP A 64 0.04 -15.44 9.94
CA ASP A 64 0.42 -16.24 8.77
C ASP A 64 0.12 -15.64 7.37
N TYR A 65 -0.24 -14.36 7.24
CA TYR A 65 -0.43 -13.75 5.91
C TYR A 65 0.90 -13.36 5.26
N THR A 66 1.54 -12.30 5.77
CA THR A 66 2.86 -11.82 5.31
C THR A 66 3.87 -11.91 6.45
N THR A 67 4.49 -13.08 6.64
CA THR A 67 5.32 -13.36 7.84
C THR A 67 6.79 -12.98 7.70
N LYS A 68 7.27 -12.74 6.48
CA LYS A 68 8.67 -12.38 6.22
C LYS A 68 8.84 -10.88 6.14
N TYR A 69 9.79 -10.35 6.91
CA TYR A 69 10.10 -8.91 6.91
C TYR A 69 10.34 -8.34 5.51
N VAL A 70 11.06 -9.07 4.66
CA VAL A 70 11.34 -8.67 3.27
C VAL A 70 10.09 -8.59 2.39
N HIS A 71 9.03 -9.34 2.72
CA HIS A 71 7.73 -9.29 2.04
C HIS A 71 6.88 -8.16 2.62
N PHE A 72 6.86 -8.04 3.95
CA PHE A 72 6.08 -7.05 4.70
C PHE A 72 6.54 -5.61 4.47
N ALA A 73 7.84 -5.33 4.54
CA ALA A 73 8.32 -3.97 4.76
C ALA A 73 8.24 -3.05 3.53
N SER A 74 8.45 -3.59 2.33
CA SER A 74 8.69 -2.78 1.12
C SER A 74 7.98 -3.32 -0.11
N THR A 75 7.70 -2.42 -1.04
CA THR A 75 7.29 -2.71 -2.42
C THR A 75 8.39 -3.35 -3.25
N LYS A 76 9.67 -3.28 -2.88
CA LYS A 76 10.79 -3.82 -3.69
C LYS A 76 10.56 -5.28 -4.06
N HIS A 77 10.38 -5.58 -5.34
CA HIS A 77 10.20 -6.93 -5.87
C HIS A 77 11.55 -7.62 -6.03
N ASP A 78 11.63 -8.83 -5.51
CA ASP A 78 12.80 -9.71 -5.57
C ASP A 78 12.28 -11.11 -5.89
N GLU A 79 12.28 -11.46 -7.18
CA GLU A 79 11.69 -12.69 -7.70
C GLU A 79 12.32 -13.92 -7.04
N GLU A 80 13.65 -13.93 -6.91
CA GLU A 80 14.39 -15.04 -6.30
C GLU A 80 13.99 -15.28 -4.84
N LYS A 81 13.77 -14.22 -4.06
CA LYS A 81 13.31 -14.36 -2.66
C LYS A 81 11.87 -14.83 -2.56
N LEU A 82 10.98 -14.36 -3.44
CA LEU A 82 9.56 -14.73 -3.44
C LEU A 82 9.37 -16.19 -3.88
N GLU A 83 10.04 -16.63 -4.94
CA GLU A 83 9.94 -18.01 -5.44
C GLU A 83 10.52 -19.02 -4.43
N LYS A 84 11.56 -18.64 -3.68
CA LYS A 84 12.18 -19.49 -2.65
C LYS A 84 11.44 -19.49 -1.32
N ALA A 85 10.27 -18.88 -1.23
CA ALA A 85 9.35 -18.94 -0.08
C ALA A 85 8.02 -19.60 -0.47
N PRO A 86 7.97 -20.94 -0.66
CA PRO A 86 6.84 -21.64 -1.31
C PRO A 86 5.45 -21.57 -0.66
N GLY A 87 5.27 -20.87 0.46
CA GLY A 87 3.97 -20.61 1.10
C GLY A 87 3.47 -19.16 1.00
N ASP A 88 4.33 -18.25 0.50
CA ASP A 88 4.08 -16.81 0.44
C ASP A 88 3.84 -16.32 -0.99
N THR A 89 3.87 -17.17 -2.02
CA THR A 89 3.95 -16.72 -3.42
C THR A 89 2.79 -15.81 -3.83
N ALA A 90 1.56 -16.10 -3.40
CA ALA A 90 0.43 -15.19 -3.62
C ALA A 90 0.34 -14.08 -2.57
N LYS A 91 0.60 -14.37 -1.29
CA LYS A 91 0.37 -13.43 -0.16
C LYS A 91 1.47 -12.39 0.01
N GLY A 92 2.70 -12.71 -0.37
CA GLY A 92 3.92 -11.92 -0.18
C GLY A 92 4.00 -10.63 -1.00
N TYR A 93 2.96 -10.31 -1.77
CA TYR A 93 2.83 -9.08 -2.54
C TYR A 93 2.25 -7.94 -1.69
N LEU A 94 1.41 -8.26 -0.69
CA LEU A 94 0.86 -7.27 0.24
C LEU A 94 1.95 -6.80 1.21
N ASN A 95 2.20 -5.48 1.21
CA ASN A 95 3.26 -4.87 2.01
C ASN A 95 2.83 -3.54 2.64
N LEU A 96 3.57 -3.10 3.66
CA LEU A 96 3.34 -1.87 4.40
C LEU A 96 3.57 -0.63 3.53
N GLU A 97 4.64 -0.62 2.72
CA GLU A 97 5.01 0.52 1.87
C GLU A 97 3.91 0.83 0.83
N GLN A 98 3.24 -0.17 0.25
CA GLN A 98 2.12 0.12 -0.69
C GLN A 98 0.91 0.75 0.01
N ILE A 99 0.59 0.34 1.25
CA ILE A 99 -0.51 0.94 2.03
C ILE A 99 -0.14 2.39 2.36
N HIS A 100 1.10 2.60 2.79
CA HIS A 100 1.68 3.93 2.99
C HIS A 100 1.56 4.79 1.72
N ASN A 101 1.95 4.27 0.55
CA ASN A 101 1.92 5.01 -0.72
C ASN A 101 0.48 5.41 -1.10
N SER A 102 -0.49 4.52 -0.93
CA SER A 102 -1.89 4.84 -1.23
C SER A 102 -2.43 5.94 -0.30
N VAL A 103 -2.09 5.93 0.99
CA VAL A 103 -2.52 6.99 1.92
C VAL A 103 -1.88 8.34 1.59
N HIS A 104 -0.63 8.36 1.10
CA HIS A 104 -0.02 9.58 0.54
C HIS A 104 -0.85 10.17 -0.61
N ASP A 105 -1.28 9.33 -1.55
CA ASP A 105 -2.15 9.74 -2.66
C ASP A 105 -3.51 10.23 -2.17
N PHE A 106 -4.15 9.50 -1.26
CA PHE A 106 -5.48 9.85 -0.74
C PHE A 106 -5.49 11.16 0.03
N ILE A 107 -4.42 11.50 0.76
CA ILE A 107 -4.31 12.78 1.46
C ILE A 107 -3.90 13.91 0.52
N GLY A 108 -2.93 13.66 -0.36
CA GLY A 108 -2.38 14.69 -1.25
C GLY A 108 -3.32 15.07 -2.37
N GLY A 109 -3.96 14.09 -2.99
CA GLY A 109 -4.57 14.22 -4.30
C GLY A 109 -3.51 14.02 -5.40
N GLY A 110 -3.77 13.04 -6.28
CA GLY A 110 -2.77 12.54 -7.24
C GLY A 110 -2.80 13.18 -8.62
N THR A 111 -3.76 14.07 -8.93
CA THR A 111 -3.88 14.61 -10.28
C THR A 111 -4.22 16.09 -10.34
N ASP A 112 -3.71 16.77 -11.36
CA ASP A 112 -4.07 18.16 -11.66
C ASP A 112 -5.58 18.38 -11.95
N ARG A 113 -6.32 17.32 -12.31
CA ARG A 113 -7.78 17.37 -12.50
C ARG A 113 -8.55 17.33 -11.19
N ALA A 114 -8.13 16.45 -10.27
CA ALA A 114 -8.79 16.27 -8.98
C ALA A 114 -8.29 17.25 -7.91
N GLY A 115 -7.16 17.92 -8.16
CA GLY A 115 -6.44 18.72 -7.19
C GLY A 115 -5.24 17.93 -6.66
N MET A 116 -4.07 18.55 -6.70
CA MET A 116 -2.83 18.00 -6.16
C MET A 116 -2.55 18.56 -4.76
N GLY A 117 -1.63 17.92 -4.06
CA GLY A 117 -1.21 18.33 -2.73
C GLY A 117 0.12 17.71 -2.35
N HIS A 118 0.72 18.25 -1.29
CA HIS A 118 2.10 17.97 -0.94
C HIS A 118 2.30 16.50 -0.57
N MET A 119 1.34 15.91 0.15
CA MET A 119 1.39 14.51 0.56
C MET A 119 1.50 13.51 -0.61
N GLY A 120 1.08 13.87 -1.83
CA GLY A 120 1.19 13.01 -3.01
C GLY A 120 2.57 13.04 -3.69
N SER A 121 3.50 13.87 -3.21
CA SER A 121 4.78 14.14 -3.86
C SER A 121 5.97 13.90 -2.92
N VAL A 122 6.81 12.90 -3.23
CA VAL A 122 7.96 12.50 -2.38
C VAL A 122 8.85 13.68 -1.94
N PRO A 123 9.26 14.62 -2.83
CA PRO A 123 10.16 15.69 -2.44
C PRO A 123 9.59 16.69 -1.44
N VAL A 124 8.26 16.75 -1.30
CA VAL A 124 7.58 17.80 -0.51
C VAL A 124 6.54 17.28 0.49
N ALA A 125 6.29 15.96 0.54
CA ALA A 125 5.29 15.39 1.43
C ALA A 125 5.54 15.71 2.90
N ALA A 126 6.81 15.69 3.33
CA ALA A 126 7.21 15.95 4.71
C ALA A 126 6.95 17.39 5.20
N PHE A 127 6.65 18.34 4.30
CA PHE A 127 6.28 19.69 4.70
C PHE A 127 4.84 19.78 5.23
N ASP A 128 3.94 18.87 4.84
CA ASP A 128 2.58 18.84 5.38
C ASP A 128 2.62 18.18 6.78
N PRO A 129 2.14 18.84 7.85
CA PRO A 129 2.19 18.28 9.19
C PRO A 129 1.54 16.90 9.36
N ILE A 130 0.56 16.53 8.52
CA ILE A 130 -0.07 15.20 8.58
C ILE A 130 0.87 14.07 8.18
N PHE A 131 1.97 14.38 7.47
CA PHE A 131 3.03 13.43 7.14
C PHE A 131 3.50 12.67 8.38
N TRP A 132 3.79 13.41 9.46
CA TRP A 132 4.33 12.84 10.69
C TRP A 132 3.30 11.98 11.43
N LEU A 133 2.01 12.35 11.37
CA LEU A 133 0.93 11.54 11.94
C LEU A 133 0.70 10.24 11.15
N HIS A 134 0.74 10.34 9.82
CA HIS A 134 0.70 9.17 8.95
C HIS A 134 1.87 8.21 9.23
N HIS A 135 3.10 8.72 9.25
CA HIS A 135 4.29 7.91 9.54
C HIS A 135 4.31 7.36 10.97
N CYS A 136 3.74 8.07 11.96
CA CYS A 136 3.52 7.53 13.31
C CYS A 136 2.60 6.30 13.28
N ASN A 137 1.55 6.32 12.46
CA ASN A 137 0.71 5.14 12.28
C ASN A 137 1.38 4.04 11.46
N ILE A 138 2.24 4.36 10.48
CA ILE A 138 3.05 3.35 9.77
C ILE A 138 4.01 2.63 10.73
N ASP A 139 4.67 3.38 11.61
CA ASP A 139 5.49 2.83 12.69
C ASP A 139 4.65 1.95 13.63
N ARG A 140 3.44 2.38 13.97
CA ARG A 140 2.50 1.59 14.77
C ARG A 140 2.13 0.27 14.11
N LEU A 141 1.89 0.26 12.79
CA LEU A 141 1.59 -0.95 12.03
C LEU A 141 2.80 -1.89 11.96
N LEU A 142 4.02 -1.33 11.82
CA LEU A 142 5.26 -2.11 11.93
C LEU A 142 5.38 -2.76 13.31
N HIS A 143 5.13 -2.00 14.38
CA HIS A 143 5.17 -2.51 15.75
C HIS A 143 4.17 -3.64 15.99
N LEU A 144 2.90 -3.47 15.58
CA LEU A 144 1.88 -4.52 15.64
C LEU A 144 2.32 -5.78 14.88
N TRP A 145 2.89 -5.63 13.69
CA TRP A 145 3.40 -6.75 12.91
C TRP A 145 4.57 -7.46 13.61
N GLN A 146 5.51 -6.71 14.20
CA GLN A 146 6.63 -7.26 14.98
C GLN A 146 6.14 -8.06 16.19
N CYS A 147 5.10 -7.58 16.89
CA CYS A 147 4.47 -8.30 18.00
C CYS A 147 3.94 -9.67 17.57
N SER A 148 3.35 -9.77 16.37
CA SER A 148 2.84 -11.04 15.82
C SER A 148 3.93 -11.89 15.14
N ASN A 149 5.08 -11.29 14.82
CA ASN A 149 6.19 -11.92 14.10
C ASN A 149 7.56 -11.67 14.79
N PRO A 150 7.70 -11.94 16.11
CA PRO A 150 8.88 -11.52 16.88
C PRO A 150 10.18 -12.15 16.38
N GLY A 151 10.09 -13.32 15.75
CA GLY A 151 11.21 -14.01 15.12
C GLY A 151 11.45 -13.66 13.65
N ASN A 152 10.91 -12.57 13.10
CA ASN A 152 11.14 -12.22 11.69
C ASN A 152 11.67 -10.79 11.56
N TRP A 153 12.98 -10.61 11.72
CA TRP A 153 13.64 -9.30 11.52
C TRP A 153 14.85 -9.45 10.61
N PHE A 154 14.74 -8.97 9.36
CA PHE A 154 15.80 -9.08 8.34
C PHE A 154 16.42 -10.49 8.22
N HIS A 155 15.66 -11.54 8.56
CA HIS A 155 16.17 -12.91 8.53
C HIS A 155 16.62 -13.28 7.12
N GLN A 156 17.90 -13.63 7.00
CA GLN A 156 18.58 -13.99 5.77
C GLN A 156 19.21 -15.37 5.94
N LYS A 157 19.47 -16.06 4.82
CA LYS A 157 20.19 -17.33 4.87
C LYS A 157 21.66 -17.07 5.27
N PRO A 158 22.28 -17.92 6.11
CA PRO A 158 23.71 -17.81 6.41
C PRO A 158 24.54 -17.76 5.12
N GLY A 159 25.47 -16.80 5.03
CA GLY A 159 26.35 -16.61 3.87
C GLY A 159 25.78 -15.70 2.76
N GLN A 160 24.57 -15.15 2.92
CA GLN A 160 24.01 -14.18 1.98
C GLN A 160 24.60 -12.78 2.22
N VAL A 161 25.31 -12.22 1.24
CA VAL A 161 25.72 -10.81 1.24
C VAL A 161 24.55 -9.97 0.75
N VAL A 162 24.06 -9.04 1.56
CA VAL A 162 22.89 -8.21 1.22
C VAL A 162 23.21 -6.74 1.35
N SER A 163 22.90 -5.97 0.31
CA SER A 163 23.07 -4.50 0.25
C SER A 163 22.17 -3.73 1.22
N ASP A 164 21.14 -4.39 1.74
CA ASP A 164 20.11 -3.88 2.65
C ASP A 164 20.14 -4.67 3.98
N SER A 165 21.32 -4.69 4.61
CA SER A 165 21.53 -5.29 5.93
C SER A 165 20.87 -4.43 7.03
N PRO A 166 20.40 -5.03 8.15
CA PRO A 166 19.86 -4.28 9.27
C PRO A 166 20.91 -3.46 10.06
N GLN A 167 22.20 -3.63 9.74
CA GLN A 167 23.31 -2.84 10.27
C GLN A 167 23.67 -1.65 9.39
N LYS A 168 23.06 -1.51 8.20
CA LYS A 168 23.28 -0.38 7.31
C LYS A 168 22.85 0.92 8.01
N ASP A 169 23.70 1.94 7.89
CA ASP A 169 23.44 3.26 8.47
C ASP A 169 22.19 3.89 7.87
N LEU A 170 21.29 4.33 8.76
CA LEU A 170 20.11 5.13 8.43
C LEU A 170 20.51 6.61 8.49
N VAL A 171 21.33 7.03 7.54
CA VAL A 171 21.74 8.44 7.43
C VAL A 171 20.53 9.34 7.15
N PRO A 172 20.49 10.59 7.67
CA PRO A 172 21.52 11.26 8.48
C PRO A 172 21.27 11.18 10.01
N PHE A 173 20.56 10.16 10.50
CA PHE A 173 20.14 10.10 11.90
C PHE A 173 21.28 9.60 12.80
N HIS A 174 21.91 10.51 13.54
CA HIS A 174 22.98 10.16 14.50
C HIS A 174 22.38 9.55 15.77
N ALA A 175 22.99 8.46 16.25
CA ALA A 175 22.60 7.77 17.49
C ALA A 175 23.32 8.34 18.73
N SER A 176 24.37 9.13 18.54
CA SER A 176 25.09 9.83 19.61
C SER A 176 25.66 11.16 19.10
N THR A 177 26.47 11.82 19.91
CA THR A 177 27.21 13.03 19.52
C THR A 177 28.39 12.73 18.58
N GLU A 178 28.74 11.47 18.37
CA GLU A 178 29.83 11.08 17.48
C GLU A 178 29.40 11.19 16.00
N PRO A 179 30.16 11.90 15.14
CA PRO A 179 29.76 12.20 13.76
C PRO A 179 29.50 11.00 12.84
N ASP A 180 30.12 9.85 13.11
CA ASP A 180 29.98 8.64 12.28
C ASP A 180 29.12 7.56 12.95
N ASP A 181 28.49 7.87 14.09
CA ASP A 181 27.61 6.94 14.80
C ASP A 181 26.15 7.17 14.39
N PHE A 182 25.72 6.47 13.34
CA PHE A 182 24.35 6.52 12.85
C PHE A 182 23.45 5.47 13.52
N PHE A 183 22.14 5.76 13.55
CA PHE A 183 21.13 4.73 13.78
C PHE A 183 21.21 3.68 12.67
N ASN A 184 20.86 2.44 12.99
CA ASN A 184 20.60 1.37 12.04
C ASN A 184 19.32 0.63 12.44
N SER A 185 18.81 -0.23 11.57
CA SER A 185 17.53 -0.92 11.82
C SER A 185 17.54 -1.75 13.11
N ASN A 186 18.67 -2.35 13.51
CA ASN A 186 18.75 -3.08 14.78
C ASN A 186 18.65 -2.17 16.01
N LYS A 187 19.23 -0.96 15.96
CA LYS A 187 19.16 0.02 17.07
C LYS A 187 17.74 0.53 17.34
N VAL A 188 16.85 0.48 16.34
CA VAL A 188 15.46 0.98 16.41
C VAL A 188 14.43 -0.13 16.28
N ARG A 189 14.83 -1.39 16.43
CA ARG A 189 13.91 -2.53 16.32
C ARG A 189 12.85 -2.51 17.42
N HIS A 190 13.23 -2.09 18.62
CA HIS A 190 12.36 -2.03 19.79
C HIS A 190 12.14 -0.57 20.16
N VAL A 191 10.87 -0.19 20.33
CA VAL A 191 10.44 1.21 20.51
C VAL A 191 10.82 1.79 21.88
N ASP A 192 11.03 0.92 22.87
CA ASP A 192 11.54 1.26 24.20
C ASP A 192 12.96 1.83 24.14
N ALA A 193 13.78 1.41 23.17
CA ALA A 193 15.10 2.01 22.89
C ALA A 193 15.01 3.50 22.50
N LEU A 194 13.83 3.94 22.05
CA LEU A 194 13.52 5.33 21.69
C LEU A 194 12.58 6.01 22.71
N ASN A 195 12.34 5.36 23.85
CA ASN A 195 11.57 5.89 24.98
C ASN A 195 10.12 6.25 24.64
N TYR A 196 9.47 5.47 23.77
CA TYR A 196 8.02 5.53 23.55
C TYR A 196 7.41 4.13 23.52
N THR A 197 6.08 4.09 23.59
CA THR A 197 5.27 2.89 23.39
C THR A 197 3.90 3.30 22.87
N TYR A 198 3.03 2.32 22.63
CA TYR A 198 1.65 2.56 22.21
C TYR A 198 0.64 2.18 23.30
N ASP A 199 -0.48 2.89 23.31
CA ASP A 199 -1.59 2.73 24.25
C ASP A 199 -2.24 1.33 24.22
N TYR A 200 -2.19 0.63 23.09
CA TYR A 200 -2.75 -0.70 22.94
C TYR A 200 -1.91 -1.81 23.60
N MET A 201 -0.73 -1.52 24.14
CA MET A 201 0.11 -2.54 24.77
C MET A 201 -0.62 -3.26 25.90
N GLU A 202 -1.33 -2.53 26.76
CA GLU A 202 -2.16 -3.10 27.83
C GLU A 202 -3.26 -4.05 27.31
N GLN A 203 -3.69 -3.85 26.06
CA GLN A 203 -4.72 -4.66 25.41
C GLN A 203 -4.16 -5.95 24.82
N ILE A 204 -2.84 -6.06 24.60
CA ILE A 204 -2.22 -7.20 23.90
C ILE A 204 -1.19 -7.97 24.74
N THR A 205 -0.83 -7.48 25.93
CA THR A 205 0.10 -8.17 26.85
C THR A 205 -0.59 -8.75 28.10
N ASP A 206 0.15 -9.53 28.88
CA ASP A 206 -0.19 -9.89 30.26
C ASP A 206 0.27 -8.83 31.28
N GLU A 207 0.16 -9.13 32.57
CA GLU A 207 0.55 -8.24 33.68
C GLU A 207 2.07 -8.01 33.79
N PHE A 208 2.88 -8.85 33.16
CA PHE A 208 4.34 -8.75 33.12
C PHE A 208 4.85 -8.07 31.84
N GLY A 209 3.95 -7.75 30.91
CA GLY A 209 4.29 -7.16 29.61
C GLY A 209 4.58 -8.20 28.53
N ASP A 210 4.38 -9.49 28.80
CA ASP A 210 4.56 -10.54 27.81
C ASP A 210 3.38 -10.55 26.83
N MET A 211 3.71 -10.63 25.53
CA MET A 211 2.73 -10.62 24.45
C MET A 211 1.79 -11.83 24.52
N ILE A 212 0.48 -11.60 24.46
CA ILE A 212 -0.55 -12.65 24.37
C ILE A 212 -1.11 -12.66 22.93
N PRO A 213 -0.78 -13.66 22.09
CA PRO A 213 -1.23 -13.70 20.69
C PRO A 213 -2.74 -13.57 20.51
N ALA A 214 -3.54 -14.27 21.34
CA ALA A 214 -4.99 -14.21 21.27
C ALA A 214 -5.54 -12.79 21.50
N LYS A 215 -4.97 -12.03 22.44
CA LYS A 215 -5.37 -10.63 22.68
C LYS A 215 -5.00 -9.72 21.50
N SER A 216 -3.82 -9.93 20.92
CA SER A 216 -3.39 -9.22 19.69
C SER A 216 -4.35 -9.47 18.52
N HIS A 217 -4.77 -10.72 18.31
CA HIS A 217 -5.75 -11.06 17.28
C HIS A 217 -7.09 -10.36 17.51
N ILE A 218 -7.60 -10.34 18.75
CA ILE A 218 -8.84 -9.63 19.10
C ILE A 218 -8.72 -8.14 18.79
N TYR A 219 -7.59 -7.51 19.17
CA TYR A 219 -7.34 -6.10 18.90
C TYR A 219 -7.38 -5.79 17.39
N ILE A 220 -6.67 -6.58 16.58
CA ILE A 220 -6.64 -6.44 15.12
C ILE A 220 -8.02 -6.70 14.50
N ASN A 221 -8.72 -7.75 14.92
CA ASN A 221 -10.05 -8.11 14.44
C ASN A 221 -11.08 -7.02 14.75
N ASN A 222 -10.99 -6.38 15.91
CA ASN A 222 -11.89 -5.30 16.30
C ASN A 222 -11.70 -4.03 15.45
N LEU A 223 -10.45 -3.68 15.14
CA LEU A 223 -10.14 -2.46 14.39
C LEU A 223 -10.29 -2.65 12.87
N TYR A 224 -9.71 -3.71 12.33
CA TYR A 224 -9.51 -3.88 10.88
C TYR A 224 -10.31 -5.06 10.30
N GLY A 225 -10.64 -6.03 11.14
CA GLY A 225 -11.38 -7.24 10.76
C GLY A 225 -12.78 -6.96 10.18
N PRO A 226 -13.40 -7.98 9.57
CA PRO A 226 -14.71 -7.84 8.96
C PRO A 226 -15.81 -7.55 10.00
N PRO A 227 -17.03 -7.18 9.56
CA PRO A 227 -18.17 -7.01 10.46
C PRO A 227 -18.41 -8.26 11.33
N ALA A 228 -19.03 -8.08 12.49
CA ALA A 228 -19.28 -9.16 13.45
C ALA A 228 -19.94 -10.44 12.86
N PRO A 229 -20.89 -10.36 11.90
CA PRO A 229 -21.46 -11.55 11.24
C PRO A 229 -20.42 -12.47 10.59
N ALA A 230 -19.30 -11.95 10.08
CA ALA A 230 -18.26 -12.76 9.46
C ALA A 230 -17.53 -13.70 10.45
N PHE A 231 -17.69 -13.48 11.76
CA PHE A 231 -17.13 -14.32 12.81
C PHE A 231 -18.15 -15.32 13.40
N GLN A 232 -19.38 -15.34 12.88
CA GLN A 232 -20.47 -16.21 13.37
C GLN A 232 -20.51 -17.57 12.66
N HIS A 233 -19.82 -17.70 11.52
CA HIS A 233 -19.76 -18.92 10.74
C HIS A 233 -18.31 -19.21 10.31
N SER A 234 -17.93 -20.48 10.27
CA SER A 234 -16.60 -20.96 9.83
C SER A 234 -16.67 -21.49 8.38
N GLU A 235 -17.55 -20.90 7.58
CA GLU A 235 -17.74 -21.33 6.19
C GLU A 235 -16.57 -20.90 5.32
N GLU A 236 -16.15 -21.82 4.46
CA GLU A 236 -15.16 -21.54 3.43
C GLU A 236 -15.74 -20.55 2.41
N SER A 237 -14.99 -19.49 2.08
CA SER A 237 -15.38 -18.52 1.07
C SER A 237 -14.24 -18.26 0.09
N LYS A 238 -14.56 -17.99 -1.19
CA LYS A 238 -13.49 -17.71 -2.16
C LYS A 238 -12.91 -16.31 -1.93
N ASP A 239 -11.59 -16.26 -2.06
CA ASP A 239 -10.77 -15.11 -1.73
C ASP A 239 -10.01 -14.63 -2.98
N PRO A 240 -10.63 -13.76 -3.80
CA PRO A 240 -9.96 -13.21 -4.97
C PRO A 240 -8.97 -12.11 -4.58
N LEU A 241 -7.83 -12.07 -5.26
CA LEU A 241 -6.85 -10.98 -5.17
C LEU A 241 -6.18 -10.69 -6.51
N ILE A 242 -5.72 -9.46 -6.67
CA ILE A 242 -4.88 -9.04 -7.80
C ILE A 242 -3.46 -8.82 -7.28
N ASN A 243 -2.48 -9.49 -7.87
CA ASN A 243 -1.05 -9.27 -7.63
C ASN A 243 -0.43 -8.53 -8.80
N ILE A 244 0.39 -7.54 -8.50
CA ILE A 244 0.98 -6.63 -9.49
C ILE A 244 2.49 -6.57 -9.26
N VAL A 245 3.26 -6.71 -10.34
CA VAL A 245 4.66 -6.30 -10.44
C VAL A 245 4.72 -5.12 -11.41
N TYR A 246 5.36 -4.03 -11.02
CA TYR A 246 5.39 -2.80 -11.81
C TYR A 246 6.75 -2.11 -11.74
N ASN A 247 7.12 -1.43 -12.82
CA ASN A 247 8.31 -0.58 -12.87
C ASN A 247 7.95 0.83 -12.41
N ARG A 248 8.40 1.21 -11.20
CA ARG A 248 8.19 2.56 -10.64
C ARG A 248 8.85 3.67 -11.48
N TYR A 249 9.79 3.33 -12.36
CA TYR A 249 10.60 4.28 -13.12
C TYR A 249 10.34 4.24 -14.63
N CYS A 250 9.31 3.52 -15.11
CA CYS A 250 9.00 3.41 -16.55
C CYS A 250 8.64 4.76 -17.20
N LEU A 251 8.24 5.76 -16.40
CA LEU A 251 7.97 7.13 -16.83
C LEU A 251 9.01 8.12 -16.29
N ASP A 252 10.27 7.70 -16.25
CA ASP A 252 11.39 8.50 -15.73
C ASP A 252 11.17 8.99 -14.28
N GLY A 253 10.55 8.13 -13.47
CA GLY A 253 10.25 8.40 -12.06
C GLY A 253 9.05 9.30 -11.83
N LYS A 254 8.37 9.78 -12.88
CA LYS A 254 7.06 10.41 -12.73
C LYS A 254 6.08 9.41 -12.12
N SER A 255 5.36 9.86 -11.09
CA SER A 255 4.33 9.05 -10.44
C SER A 255 3.16 8.77 -11.41
N TYR A 256 2.62 7.58 -11.32
CA TYR A 256 1.38 7.17 -11.97
C TYR A 256 0.56 6.31 -11.01
N THR A 257 -0.72 6.13 -11.35
CA THR A 257 -1.65 5.33 -10.54
C THR A 257 -2.24 4.24 -11.41
N LEU A 258 -2.12 2.98 -10.99
CA LEU A 258 -2.88 1.86 -11.53
C LEU A 258 -4.24 1.82 -10.81
N LEU A 259 -5.33 1.76 -11.56
CA LEU A 259 -6.69 1.80 -11.03
C LEU A 259 -7.47 0.59 -11.52
N PHE A 260 -8.21 -0.05 -10.62
CA PHE A 260 -8.96 -1.29 -10.88
C PHE A 260 -10.43 -1.09 -10.53
N PHE A 261 -11.30 -1.55 -11.42
CA PHE A 261 -12.73 -1.32 -11.35
C PHE A 261 -13.50 -2.64 -11.42
N LEU A 262 -14.62 -2.72 -10.71
CA LEU A 262 -15.64 -3.75 -10.90
C LEU A 262 -16.92 -3.08 -11.41
N GLY A 263 -17.15 -3.19 -12.71
CA GLY A 263 -18.30 -2.61 -13.41
C GLY A 263 -17.89 -1.57 -14.45
N GLU A 264 -18.85 -0.76 -14.87
CA GLU A 264 -18.66 0.26 -15.91
C GLU A 264 -17.74 1.40 -15.44
N VAL A 265 -17.02 1.99 -16.40
CA VAL A 265 -16.16 3.15 -16.20
C VAL A 265 -16.75 4.33 -16.96
N ASP A 266 -17.27 5.32 -16.23
CA ASP A 266 -17.84 6.52 -16.81
C ASP A 266 -16.73 7.45 -17.32
N ARG A 267 -16.68 7.68 -18.64
CA ARG A 267 -15.63 8.48 -19.27
C ARG A 267 -15.66 9.96 -18.91
N GLU A 268 -16.79 10.47 -18.42
CA GLU A 268 -16.94 11.86 -18.00
C GLU A 268 -16.47 12.08 -16.54
N THR A 269 -16.37 11.01 -15.76
CA THR A 269 -15.93 11.04 -14.37
C THR A 269 -14.40 10.79 -14.31
N PRO A 270 -13.62 11.54 -13.49
CA PRO A 270 -12.22 11.23 -13.27
C PRO A 270 -12.03 9.77 -12.80
N TYR A 271 -11.03 9.07 -13.34
CA TYR A 271 -10.84 7.63 -13.05
C TYR A 271 -10.65 7.31 -11.56
N ASN A 272 -10.07 8.23 -10.78
CA ASN A 272 -9.91 8.07 -9.33
C ASN A 272 -11.18 8.38 -8.52
N GLN A 273 -12.27 8.80 -9.18
CA GLN A 273 -13.57 9.13 -8.58
C GLN A 273 -14.69 8.21 -9.07
N GLN A 274 -14.35 7.13 -9.79
CA GLN A 274 -15.33 6.17 -10.29
C GLN A 274 -16.01 5.42 -9.16
N LYS A 275 -17.34 5.30 -9.21
CA LYS A 275 -18.11 4.47 -8.27
C LYS A 275 -17.79 2.98 -8.36
N SER A 276 -17.22 2.53 -9.47
CA SER A 276 -16.76 1.16 -9.69
C SER A 276 -15.33 0.93 -9.22
N LEU A 277 -14.60 1.95 -8.73
CA LEU A 277 -13.21 1.83 -8.30
C LEU A 277 -13.10 0.96 -7.04
N VAL A 278 -12.38 -0.15 -7.14
CA VAL A 278 -12.22 -1.11 -6.03
C VAL A 278 -10.80 -1.14 -5.46
N GLY A 279 -9.83 -0.59 -6.18
CA GLY A 279 -8.45 -0.52 -5.70
C GLY A 279 -7.55 0.30 -6.58
N SER A 280 -6.48 0.82 -5.98
CA SER A 280 -5.50 1.66 -6.65
C SER A 280 -4.09 1.40 -6.12
N ILE A 281 -3.11 1.35 -7.02
CA ILE A 281 -1.68 1.31 -6.67
C ILE A 281 -1.03 2.61 -7.15
N PHE A 282 -0.61 3.44 -6.20
CA PHE A 282 0.11 4.67 -6.47
C PHE A 282 1.62 4.45 -6.46
N THR A 283 2.29 4.84 -7.54
CA THR A 283 3.75 4.75 -7.62
C THR A 283 4.39 5.98 -6.98
N PHE A 284 4.41 6.03 -5.65
CA PHE A 284 4.98 7.14 -4.90
C PHE A 284 6.49 7.27 -5.22
N SER A 285 6.81 8.22 -6.09
CA SER A 285 8.15 8.38 -6.66
C SER A 285 8.43 9.86 -6.93
N THR A 286 9.59 10.13 -7.52
CA THR A 286 10.03 11.48 -7.90
C THR A 286 10.61 11.47 -9.30
N THR A 287 10.35 12.54 -10.05
CA THR A 287 10.87 12.70 -11.40
C THR A 287 12.40 12.72 -11.38
N LEU A 288 13.00 11.89 -12.22
CA LEU A 288 14.43 11.80 -12.42
C LEU A 288 14.82 12.73 -13.58
N LYS A 289 15.68 13.71 -13.30
CA LYS A 289 16.26 14.63 -14.29
C LYS A 289 17.75 14.31 -14.46
N GLU A 290 18.20 13.98 -15.67
CA GLU A 290 19.58 13.53 -15.94
C GLU A 290 20.68 14.42 -15.32
N ASP A 291 20.46 15.74 -15.27
CA ASP A 291 21.42 16.73 -14.77
C ASP A 291 21.25 17.08 -13.26
N THR A 292 20.24 16.55 -12.58
CA THR A 292 20.02 16.78 -11.14
C THR A 292 19.74 15.48 -10.40
N VAL A 293 20.63 15.12 -9.47
CA VAL A 293 20.42 13.98 -8.57
C VAL A 293 19.42 14.40 -7.49
N THR A 294 18.13 14.23 -7.78
CA THR A 294 17.04 14.48 -6.83
C THR A 294 16.90 13.36 -5.78
N CYS A 295 17.20 12.12 -6.14
CA CYS A 295 17.18 10.95 -5.25
C CYS A 295 18.21 9.90 -5.70
N LYS A 296 19.37 9.83 -5.03
CA LYS A 296 20.46 8.89 -5.38
C LYS A 296 19.99 7.43 -5.42
N ASN A 297 19.27 7.00 -4.38
CA ASN A 297 18.74 5.63 -4.28
C ASN A 297 17.79 5.31 -5.44
N CYS A 298 16.92 6.25 -5.82
CA CYS A 298 16.00 6.07 -6.94
C CYS A 298 16.73 5.84 -8.27
N TYR A 299 17.82 6.58 -8.51
CA TYR A 299 18.67 6.38 -9.70
C TYR A 299 19.36 5.01 -9.70
N GLU A 300 19.91 4.60 -8.56
CA GLU A 300 20.56 3.29 -8.41
C GLU A 300 19.55 2.16 -8.66
N GLN A 301 18.35 2.28 -8.11
CA GLN A 301 17.27 1.33 -8.34
C GLN A 301 16.82 1.28 -9.80
N LYS A 302 16.63 2.43 -10.47
CA LYS A 302 16.32 2.48 -11.90
C LYS A 302 17.41 1.79 -12.73
N ARG A 303 18.68 2.08 -12.48
CA ARG A 303 19.83 1.47 -13.19
C ARG A 303 19.92 -0.04 -12.97
N ALA A 304 19.57 -0.51 -11.78
CA ALA A 304 19.53 -1.92 -11.44
C ALA A 304 18.23 -2.63 -11.87
N ASN A 305 17.33 -1.92 -12.57
CA ASN A 305 16.00 -2.40 -12.96
C ASN A 305 15.19 -3.00 -11.79
N VAL A 306 15.25 -2.35 -10.62
CA VAL A 306 14.51 -2.78 -9.44
C VAL A 306 13.02 -2.56 -9.69
N LEU A 307 12.25 -3.64 -9.69
CA LEU A 307 10.80 -3.62 -9.80
C LEU A 307 10.13 -3.45 -8.43
N SER A 308 8.87 -3.07 -8.45
CA SER A 308 8.01 -2.97 -7.28
C SER A 308 6.87 -3.99 -7.37
N ARG A 309 6.29 -4.37 -6.23
CA ARG A 309 5.14 -5.27 -6.11
C ARG A 309 4.03 -4.67 -5.27
N ALA A 310 2.82 -5.11 -5.54
CA ALA A 310 1.62 -4.69 -4.86
C ALA A 310 0.54 -5.77 -4.92
N GLN A 311 -0.45 -5.66 -4.03
CA GLN A 311 -1.61 -6.54 -3.98
C GLN A 311 -2.88 -5.77 -3.66
N ILE A 312 -3.97 -6.12 -4.35
CA ILE A 312 -5.33 -5.64 -4.10
C ILE A 312 -6.21 -6.82 -3.70
N PRO A 313 -6.56 -6.96 -2.43
CA PRO A 313 -7.58 -7.92 -2.01
C PRO A 313 -8.96 -7.52 -2.55
N LEU A 314 -9.70 -8.45 -3.13
CA LEU A 314 -11.01 -8.18 -3.73
C LEU A 314 -12.17 -8.78 -2.93
N THR A 315 -11.90 -9.55 -1.88
CA THR A 315 -12.90 -10.31 -1.12
C THR A 315 -14.01 -9.45 -0.54
N ARG A 316 -13.69 -8.25 -0.06
CA ARG A 316 -14.71 -7.31 0.41
C ARG A 316 -15.41 -6.57 -0.72
N ALA A 317 -14.78 -6.48 -1.89
CA ALA A 317 -15.31 -5.74 -3.02
C ALA A 317 -16.20 -6.59 -3.94
N VAL A 318 -16.01 -7.90 -3.95
CA VAL A 318 -16.80 -8.84 -4.75
C VAL A 318 -17.92 -9.39 -3.86
N PRO A 319 -19.19 -9.16 -4.21
CA PRO A 319 -20.32 -9.71 -3.48
C PRO A 319 -20.25 -11.25 -3.37
N ILE A 320 -20.71 -11.80 -2.25
CA ILE A 320 -20.51 -13.21 -1.92
C ILE A 320 -21.15 -14.15 -2.94
N GLU A 321 -22.31 -13.78 -3.48
CA GLU A 321 -23.07 -14.47 -4.53
C GLU A 321 -22.29 -14.62 -5.85
N HIS A 322 -21.33 -13.72 -6.10
CA HIS A 322 -20.46 -13.76 -7.26
C HIS A 322 -19.18 -14.53 -7.00
N ARG A 323 -18.90 -14.95 -5.76
CA ARG A 323 -17.67 -15.68 -5.39
C ARG A 323 -17.92 -16.94 -4.56
N GLU A 324 -19.07 -17.57 -4.70
CA GLU A 324 -19.34 -18.88 -4.08
C GLU A 324 -18.42 -19.97 -4.65
N THR A 325 -18.06 -19.86 -5.93
CA THR A 325 -17.10 -20.77 -6.59
C THR A 325 -16.11 -19.97 -7.42
N SER A 326 -14.93 -20.55 -7.68
CA SER A 326 -13.94 -19.93 -8.55
C SER A 326 -14.48 -19.68 -9.95
N ALA A 327 -15.35 -20.56 -10.46
CA ALA A 327 -15.99 -20.38 -11.77
C ALA A 327 -16.93 -19.16 -11.79
N LYS A 328 -17.78 -19.00 -10.77
CA LYS A 328 -18.65 -17.81 -10.66
C LYS A 328 -17.86 -16.52 -10.54
N ALA A 329 -16.80 -16.53 -9.73
CA ALA A 329 -15.91 -15.38 -9.58
C ALA A 329 -15.24 -15.02 -10.90
N MET A 330 -14.74 -16.01 -11.65
CA MET A 330 -14.14 -15.77 -12.96
C MET A 330 -15.14 -15.23 -13.98
N SER A 331 -16.37 -15.75 -14.04
CA SER A 331 -17.40 -15.19 -14.91
C SER A 331 -17.69 -13.73 -14.57
N TYR A 332 -17.81 -13.41 -13.27
CA TYR A 332 -18.00 -12.04 -12.81
C TYR A 332 -16.83 -11.12 -13.20
N PHE A 333 -15.58 -11.57 -13.04
CA PHE A 333 -14.41 -10.79 -13.44
C PHE A 333 -14.30 -10.60 -14.95
N GLN A 334 -14.60 -11.61 -15.75
CA GLN A 334 -14.56 -11.50 -17.22
C GLN A 334 -15.50 -10.41 -17.74
N GLU A 335 -16.65 -10.24 -17.08
CA GLU A 335 -17.63 -9.22 -17.42
C GLU A 335 -17.27 -7.85 -16.84
N ASN A 336 -16.85 -7.79 -15.58
CA ASN A 336 -16.83 -6.55 -14.80
C ASN A 336 -15.45 -6.00 -14.47
N LEU A 337 -14.39 -6.84 -14.45
CA LEU A 337 -13.07 -6.37 -14.05
C LEU A 337 -12.41 -5.57 -15.17
N LYS A 338 -12.16 -4.30 -14.87
CA LYS A 338 -11.46 -3.35 -15.74
C LYS A 338 -10.29 -2.73 -15.01
N TRP A 339 -9.29 -2.25 -15.75
CA TRP A 339 -8.20 -1.50 -15.15
C TRP A 339 -7.68 -0.41 -16.09
N THR A 340 -7.01 0.60 -15.55
CA THR A 340 -6.29 1.60 -16.33
C THR A 340 -5.05 2.08 -15.58
N ALA A 341 -4.22 2.88 -16.25
CA ALA A 341 -3.13 3.62 -15.63
C ALA A 341 -3.26 5.10 -15.98
N ILE A 342 -3.17 5.99 -14.99
CA ILE A 342 -3.19 7.43 -15.20
C ILE A 342 -1.91 8.09 -14.71
N ASN A 343 -1.49 9.16 -15.39
CA ASN A 343 -0.36 9.99 -14.99
C ASN A 343 -0.77 11.10 -14.00
N GLU A 344 0.20 11.94 -13.61
CA GLU A 344 -0.01 13.08 -12.69
C GLU A 344 -1.01 14.14 -13.18
N THR A 345 -1.42 14.09 -14.45
CA THR A 345 -2.44 14.99 -15.02
C THR A 345 -3.84 14.38 -15.05
N GLY A 346 -3.98 13.12 -14.63
CA GLY A 346 -5.21 12.34 -14.74
C GLY A 346 -5.52 11.85 -16.15
N ARG A 347 -4.49 11.80 -17.03
CA ARG A 347 -4.61 11.24 -18.38
C ARG A 347 -4.17 9.79 -18.39
N VAL A 348 -4.88 8.98 -19.16
CA VAL A 348 -4.54 7.59 -19.41
C VAL A 348 -3.13 7.46 -20.01
N ILE A 349 -2.36 6.51 -19.50
CA ILE A 349 -1.02 6.13 -19.98
C ILE A 349 -1.15 4.89 -20.84
N ALA A 350 -0.90 5.03 -22.14
CA ALA A 350 -0.94 3.91 -23.08
C ALA A 350 -0.14 2.69 -22.57
N ARG A 351 -0.74 1.50 -22.68
CA ARG A 351 -0.30 0.24 -22.07
C ARG A 351 1.16 -0.10 -22.37
N GLU A 352 1.63 0.20 -23.57
CA GLU A 352 2.99 -0.03 -24.06
C GLU A 352 4.06 0.78 -23.32
N LYS A 353 3.67 1.88 -22.66
CA LYS A 353 4.60 2.69 -21.83
C LYS A 353 4.80 2.10 -20.44
N LEU A 354 3.94 1.20 -20.01
CA LEU A 354 4.03 0.52 -18.71
C LEU A 354 4.95 -0.71 -18.85
N THR A 355 6.25 -0.45 -19.07
CA THR A 355 7.26 -1.50 -19.21
C THR A 355 7.37 -2.33 -17.92
N ASP A 356 7.64 -3.62 -18.07
CA ASP A 356 7.79 -4.59 -16.97
C ASP A 356 6.57 -4.70 -16.04
N LEU A 357 5.39 -4.26 -16.51
CA LEU A 357 4.12 -4.43 -15.80
C LEU A 357 3.57 -5.85 -16.01
N LYS A 358 3.43 -6.58 -14.91
CA LYS A 358 2.74 -7.88 -14.83
C LYS A 358 1.60 -7.78 -13.83
N ILE A 359 0.39 -8.07 -14.27
CA ILE A 359 -0.80 -8.16 -13.42
C ILE A 359 -1.30 -9.60 -13.47
N THR A 360 -1.64 -10.15 -12.31
CA THR A 360 -2.09 -11.54 -12.15
C THR A 360 -3.31 -11.58 -11.24
N LEU A 361 -4.27 -12.46 -11.57
CA LEU A 361 -5.47 -12.69 -10.78
C LEU A 361 -5.32 -14.02 -10.05
N PHE A 362 -5.52 -14.04 -8.74
CA PHE A 362 -5.57 -15.28 -7.97
C PHE A 362 -6.94 -15.43 -7.33
N ILE A 363 -7.39 -16.68 -7.21
CA ILE A 363 -8.51 -17.05 -6.36
C ILE A 363 -8.02 -18.10 -5.39
N GLY A 364 -8.05 -17.76 -4.10
CA GLY A 364 -7.79 -18.67 -3.01
C GLY A 364 -9.03 -18.90 -2.17
N VAL A 365 -8.79 -19.22 -0.92
CA VAL A 365 -9.80 -19.52 0.08
C VAL A 365 -9.54 -18.66 1.32
N ASN A 366 -10.63 -18.18 1.93
CA ASN A 366 -10.61 -17.69 3.30
C ASN A 366 -11.57 -18.50 4.16
N GLN A 367 -11.18 -18.74 5.41
CA GLN A 367 -11.98 -19.46 6.39
C GLN A 367 -11.58 -19.08 7.81
N LEU A 368 -12.55 -18.96 8.72
CA LEU A 368 -12.30 -18.79 10.15
C LEU A 368 -11.81 -20.11 10.77
N GLN A 369 -10.60 -20.17 11.34
CA GLN A 369 -9.95 -21.41 11.83
C GLN A 369 -10.34 -21.86 13.25
N GLY A 370 -10.88 -20.97 14.08
CA GLY A 370 -11.09 -21.21 15.52
C GLY A 370 -12.55 -21.42 15.92
N SER A 371 -12.86 -21.20 17.21
CA SER A 371 -14.21 -21.03 17.74
C SER A 371 -14.97 -19.89 17.03
N LEU A 372 -16.29 -19.80 17.18
CA LEU A 372 -17.00 -18.61 16.72
C LEU A 372 -16.60 -17.41 17.60
N GLY A 373 -16.54 -16.22 17.00
CA GLY A 373 -16.19 -14.99 17.69
C GLY A 373 -14.87 -14.35 17.24
N ARG A 374 -14.62 -13.13 17.72
CA ARG A 374 -13.49 -12.28 17.27
C ARG A 374 -12.13 -12.65 17.86
N GLU A 375 -12.07 -13.66 18.73
CA GLU A 375 -10.81 -14.28 19.14
C GLU A 375 -10.21 -15.16 18.04
N SER A 376 -11.02 -15.55 17.05
CA SER A 376 -10.60 -16.45 15.98
C SER A 376 -9.85 -15.76 14.85
N LEU A 377 -9.04 -16.57 14.17
CA LEU A 377 -8.22 -16.14 13.05
C LEU A 377 -8.85 -16.56 11.73
N PHE A 378 -8.70 -15.70 10.72
CA PHE A 378 -8.93 -16.08 9.33
C PHE A 378 -7.67 -16.72 8.76
N LYS A 379 -7.82 -17.88 8.14
CA LYS A 379 -6.82 -18.45 7.24
C LYS A 379 -7.03 -17.90 5.85
N PHE A 380 -5.92 -17.64 5.16
CA PHE A 380 -5.91 -17.34 3.73
C PHE A 380 -4.89 -18.23 3.03
N ASP A 381 -5.35 -19.08 2.13
CA ASP A 381 -4.52 -20.09 1.46
C ASP A 381 -5.11 -20.57 0.13
N ASP A 382 -4.52 -21.64 -0.41
CA ASP A 382 -4.94 -22.34 -1.63
C ASP A 382 -5.12 -21.44 -2.87
N TYR A 383 -4.37 -20.35 -2.91
CA TYR A 383 -4.37 -19.42 -4.04
C TYR A 383 -3.88 -20.10 -5.32
N LYS A 384 -4.72 -20.03 -6.34
CA LYS A 384 -4.40 -20.46 -7.70
C LYS A 384 -4.49 -19.28 -8.64
N GLU A 385 -3.47 -19.09 -9.45
CA GLU A 385 -3.49 -18.11 -10.53
C GLU A 385 -4.60 -18.49 -11.52
N GLN A 386 -5.34 -17.49 -11.98
CA GLN A 386 -6.42 -17.63 -12.93
C GLN A 386 -6.01 -16.98 -14.26
N GLU A 387 -6.33 -17.65 -15.36
CA GLU A 387 -6.14 -17.08 -16.69
C GLU A 387 -7.16 -15.94 -16.90
N PHE A 388 -6.66 -14.73 -17.09
CA PHE A 388 -7.46 -13.54 -17.29
C PHE A 388 -6.85 -12.65 -18.37
N ASN A 389 -7.68 -12.16 -19.30
CA ASN A 389 -7.24 -11.33 -20.41
C ASN A 389 -7.09 -9.86 -19.98
N TRP A 390 -5.96 -9.55 -19.34
CA TRP A 390 -5.63 -8.20 -18.86
C TRP A 390 -5.54 -7.16 -19.99
N GLU A 391 -5.17 -7.56 -21.21
CA GLU A 391 -5.12 -6.64 -22.36
C GLU A 391 -6.53 -6.18 -22.75
N SER A 392 -7.51 -7.09 -22.79
CA SER A 392 -8.91 -6.74 -23.06
C SER A 392 -9.60 -5.97 -21.93
N ALA A 393 -9.10 -6.10 -20.70
CA ALA A 393 -9.63 -5.41 -19.52
C ALA A 393 -9.11 -3.97 -19.37
N TYR A 394 -8.09 -3.59 -20.15
CA TYR A 394 -7.51 -2.26 -20.10
C TYR A 394 -8.49 -1.21 -20.68
N SER A 395 -8.87 -0.22 -19.87
CA SER A 395 -9.91 0.79 -20.16
C SER A 395 -9.32 2.16 -20.52
N GLY A 396 -8.27 2.14 -21.35
CA GLY A 396 -7.55 3.33 -21.79
C GLY A 396 -7.85 3.79 -23.21
#